data_AF-A0A6B0S519-F1
#
_entry.id   AF-A0A6B0S519-F1
#
_cell.length_a   1.000
_cell.length_b   1.000
_cell.length_c   1.000
_cell.angle_alpha   90.00
_cell.angle_beta   90.00
_cell.angle_gamma   90.00
#
_symmetry.space_group_name_H-M   'P 1'
#
loop_
_entity.id
_entity.type
_entity.pdbx_description
1 polymer ?
#
loop_
_entity_poly.entity_id
_entity_poly.type
_entity_poly.pdbx_seq_one_letter_code
_entity_poly.pdbx_strand_id
1 'polypeptide(L)' 'MPRMPVLCVFPRRRVTLLLLMPGLRMAHLEPPRHRPVSTVEVAIALVVFFTAFLTPRGYVLSNLDQFRRE' A
#
# COMPACT_ATOMS: atom_id res chain seq x y z
N MET A 1 1.65 -48.52 -44.64
CA MET A 1 0.40 -47.98 -44.05
C MET A 1 0.77 -46.94 -43.00
N PRO A 2 0.45 -45.65 -43.19
CA PRO A 2 0.75 -44.61 -42.22
C PRO A 2 -0.37 -44.53 -41.18
N ARG A 3 -0.03 -44.52 -39.89
CA ARG A 3 -1.00 -44.24 -38.82
C ARG A 3 -0.99 -42.73 -38.54
N MET A 4 -2.02 -42.04 -38.99
CA MET A 4 -2.28 -40.66 -38.60
C MET A 4 -2.83 -40.63 -37.17
N PRO A 5 -2.27 -39.86 -36.24
CA PRO A 5 -2.97 -39.52 -35.02
C PRO A 5 -3.95 -38.40 -35.37
N VAL A 6 -5.24 -38.75 -35.39
CA VAL A 6 -6.33 -37.78 -35.40
C VAL A 6 -6.17 -36.91 -34.15
N LEU A 7 -5.63 -35.70 -34.34
CA LEU A 7 -5.72 -34.62 -33.37
C LEU A 7 -7.19 -34.19 -33.30
N CYS A 8 -7.99 -34.95 -32.54
CA CYS A 8 -9.30 -34.52 -32.12
C CYS A 8 -9.14 -33.23 -31.30
N VAL A 9 -9.60 -32.15 -31.91
CA VAL A 9 -9.77 -30.81 -31.37
C VAL A 9 -10.55 -30.91 -30.06
N PHE A 10 -9.87 -30.78 -28.92
CA PHE A 10 -10.48 -30.43 -27.64
C PHE A 10 -10.35 -28.92 -27.45
N PRO A 11 -11.37 -28.09 -27.78
CA PRO A 11 -11.31 -26.65 -27.54
C PRO A 11 -11.74 -26.29 -26.10
N ARG A 12 -11.71 -27.25 -25.17
CA ARG A 12 -12.41 -27.12 -23.88
C ARG A 12 -11.51 -27.10 -22.65
N ARG A 13 -10.19 -26.95 -22.83
CA ARG A 13 -9.22 -26.96 -21.72
C ARG A 13 -8.38 -25.69 -21.58
N ARG A 14 -8.51 -24.73 -22.50
CA ARG A 14 -7.76 -23.45 -22.43
C ARG A 14 -8.50 -22.34 -21.69
N VAL A 15 -9.83 -22.39 -21.61
CA VAL A 15 -10.62 -21.35 -20.92
C VAL A 15 -10.48 -21.44 -19.40
N THR A 16 -10.36 -22.66 -18.86
CA THR A 16 -10.22 -22.88 -17.42
C THR A 16 -8.84 -22.51 -16.86
N LEU A 17 -7.79 -22.51 -17.71
CA LEU A 17 -6.45 -22.04 -17.33
C LEU A 17 -6.36 -20.49 -17.28
N LEU A 18 -7.17 -19.79 -18.08
CA LEU A 18 -7.26 -18.32 -18.05
C LEU A 18 -8.11 -17.82 -16.89
N LEU A 19 -9.15 -18.57 -16.49
CA LEU A 19 -10.02 -18.18 -15.38
C LEU A 19 -9.43 -18.51 -14.00
N LEU A 20 -8.49 -19.47 -13.93
CA LEU A 20 -7.75 -19.84 -12.71
C LEU A 20 -6.36 -19.20 -12.63
N MET A 21 -6.13 -18.10 -13.34
CA MET A 21 -5.08 -17.15 -12.97
C MET A 21 -5.71 -15.77 -12.74
N PRO A 22 -6.63 -15.61 -11.77
CA PRO A 22 -6.72 -14.37 -11.03
C PRO A 22 -5.47 -14.36 -10.15
N GLY A 23 -4.31 -14.25 -10.80
CA GLY A 23 -3.04 -14.02 -10.16
C GLY A 23 -3.23 -12.70 -9.45
N LEU A 24 -3.64 -12.82 -8.19
CA LEU A 24 -3.24 -12.06 -7.05
C LEU A 24 -1.97 -11.30 -7.41
N ARG A 25 -2.13 -10.17 -8.11
CA ARG A 25 -1.10 -9.15 -8.21
C ARG A 25 -1.09 -8.54 -6.82
N MET A 26 -0.60 -9.32 -5.86
CA MET A 26 0.16 -8.76 -4.76
C MET A 26 1.14 -7.86 -5.48
N ALA A 27 0.90 -6.56 -5.40
CA ALA A 27 1.89 -5.59 -5.81
C ALA A 27 3.18 -6.06 -5.14
N HIS A 28 4.11 -6.57 -5.94
CA HIS A 28 5.34 -7.13 -5.42
C HIS A 28 6.06 -5.95 -4.78
N LEU A 29 5.90 -5.83 -3.46
CA LEU A 29 6.60 -4.82 -2.67
C LEU A 29 8.05 -5.30 -2.68
N GLU A 30 8.85 -4.68 -3.53
CA GLU A 30 10.28 -4.86 -3.53
C GLU A 30 10.76 -4.75 -2.08
N PRO A 31 11.54 -5.72 -1.57
CA PRO A 31 11.98 -5.68 -0.19
C PRO A 31 12.69 -4.34 0.07
N PRO A 32 12.42 -3.68 1.21
CA PRO A 32 13.00 -2.38 1.51
C PRO A 32 14.52 -2.44 1.36
N ARG A 33 15.08 -1.60 0.50
CA ARG A 33 16.54 -1.47 0.36
C ARG A 33 17.20 -0.86 1.61
N HIS A 34 16.39 -0.28 2.48
CA HIS A 34 16.81 0.33 3.75
C HIS A 34 16.53 -0.61 4.92
N ARG A 35 17.27 -0.38 6.02
CA ARG A 35 17.05 -1.11 7.28
C ARG A 35 15.58 -1.05 7.68
N PRO A 36 15.05 -2.12 8.31
CA PRO A 36 13.69 -2.12 8.82
C PRO A 36 13.52 -0.93 9.77
N VAL A 37 12.52 -0.10 9.51
CA VAL A 37 12.20 1.06 10.35
C VAL A 37 11.80 0.54 11.72
N SER A 38 12.45 1.04 12.76
CA SER A 38 12.11 0.65 14.13
C SER A 38 10.74 1.22 14.50
N THR A 39 9.93 0.45 15.24
CA THR A 39 8.64 0.93 15.79
C THR A 39 8.82 2.25 16.56
N VAL A 40 9.96 2.42 17.24
CA VAL A 40 10.29 3.64 17.97
C VAL A 40 10.50 4.83 17.02
N GLU A 41 11.18 4.63 15.89
CA GLU A 41 11.38 5.67 14.88
C GLU A 41 10.04 6.13 14.29
N VAL A 42 9.13 5.18 14.00
CA VAL A 42 7.77 5.51 13.53
C VAL A 42 7.00 6.29 14.59
N ALA A 43 7.05 5.85 15.86
CA ALA A 43 6.36 6.54 16.95
C ALA A 43 6.86 7.98 17.12
N ILE A 44 8.18 8.19 17.10
CA ILE A 44 8.78 9.52 17.16
C ILE A 44 8.34 10.36 15.97
N ALA A 45 8.43 9.83 14.75
CA ALA A 45 8.03 10.56 13.54
C ALA A 45 6.56 11.01 13.60
N LEU A 46 5.66 10.14 14.06
CA LEU A 46 4.25 10.48 14.24
C LEU A 46 4.05 11.58 15.28
N VAL A 47 4.67 11.45 16.46
CA VAL A 47 4.56 12.46 17.53
C VAL A 47 5.09 13.81 17.06
N VAL A 48 6.26 13.84 16.42
CA VAL A 48 6.84 15.06 15.87
C VAL A 48 5.93 15.67 14.80
N PHE A 49 5.42 14.85 13.89
CA PHE A 49 4.50 15.31 12.84
C PHE A 49 3.25 15.96 13.44
N PHE A 50 2.56 15.29 14.37
CA PHE A 50 1.35 15.86 14.99
C PHE A 50 1.64 17.11 15.81
N THR A 51 2.69 17.09 16.63
CA THR A 51 3.04 18.25 17.48
C THR A 51 3.47 19.46 16.66
N ALA A 52 4.14 19.27 15.51
CA ALA A 52 4.51 20.37 14.62
C ALA A 52 3.31 21.19 14.14
N PHE A 53 2.13 20.57 13.96
CA PHE A 53 0.91 21.27 13.56
C PHE A 53 0.03 21.67 14.75
N LEU A 54 -0.06 20.83 15.77
CA LEU A 54 -0.95 21.06 16.90
C LEU A 54 -0.41 22.10 17.88
N THR A 55 0.90 22.14 18.13
CA THR A 55 1.52 23.09 19.07
C THR A 55 1.29 24.56 18.67
N PRO A 56 1.61 25.00 17.44
CA PRO A 56 1.38 26.40 17.06
C PRO A 56 -0.11 26.76 17.04
N ARG A 57 -0.98 25.83 16.61
CA ARG A 57 -2.44 26.05 16.64
C ARG A 57 -2.95 26.17 18.06
N GLY A 58 -2.52 25.29 18.97
CA GLY A 58 -2.88 25.34 20.38
C GLY A 58 -2.44 26.64 21.03
N TYR A 59 -1.22 27.12 20.72
CA TYR A 59 -0.74 28.41 21.17
C TYR A 59 -1.63 29.56 20.69
N VAL A 60 -1.92 29.62 19.38
CA VAL A 60 -2.76 30.70 18.82
C VAL A 60 -4.17 30.67 19.43
N LEU A 61 -4.79 29.49 19.47
CA LEU A 61 -6.14 29.30 20.00
C LEU A 61 -6.22 29.69 21.48
N SER A 62 -5.20 29.35 22.27
CA SER A 62 -5.15 29.68 23.70
C SER A 62 -4.99 31.18 23.97
N ASN A 63 -4.42 31.93 23.02
CA ASN A 63 -4.14 33.36 23.17
C ASN A 63 -5.12 34.23 22.35
N LEU A 64 -6.20 33.67 21.80
CA LEU A 64 -7.17 34.42 20.98
C LEU A 64 -7.77 35.62 21.72
N ASP A 65 -8.02 35.50 23.02
CA ASP A 65 -8.59 36.61 23.79
C ASP A 65 -7.57 37.75 24.00
N GLN A 66 -6.28 37.42 24.10
CA GLN A 66 -5.22 38.42 24.12
C GLN A 66 -5.10 39.12 22.76
N PHE A 67 -5.06 38.36 21.67
CA PHE A 67 -4.99 38.93 20.31
C PHE A 67 -6.23 39.73 19.90
N ARG A 68 -7.38 39.51 20.56
CA ARG A 68 -8.63 40.24 20.27
C ARG A 68 -8.74 41.57 21.04
N ARG A 69 -8.04 41.68 22.17
CA ARG A 69 -8.06 42.87 23.04
C ARG A 69 -7.00 43.90 22.65
N GLU A 70 -5.93 43.45 22.00
CA GLU A 70 -5.01 44.29 21.22
C GLU A 70 -5.68 44.78 19.93
#